data_AF-A0A5P2G413-F1
#
_entry.id   AF-A0A5P2G413-F1
#
_cell.length_a   1.000
_cell.length_b   1.000
_cell.length_c   1.000
_cell.angle_alpha   90.00
_cell.angle_beta   90.00
_cell.angle_gamma   90.00
#
_symmetry.space_group_name_H-M   'P 1'
#
loop_
_entity.id
_entity.type
_entity.pdbx_description
1 polymer ?
#
loop_
_entity_poly.entity_id
_entity_poly.type
_entity_poly.pdbx_seq_one_letter_code
_entity_poly.pdbx_strand_id
1 'polypeptide(L)'
;MALNQLQNLIQSLSKFDFETEQERIVSDNKDLLTTFLTNQLSMGLDGNDENIQPQYAPFTIEIKEKYGQGLGAITDRVTFFMTGAFYQGLQSSVGAGVFSFTSPVSYLQDIINRSGQKVLELNIHSREDFGNDILFPKFKEVFKQKTTLVI
;
A
#
# COMPACT_ATOMS: atom_id res chain seq x y z
N MET A 1 -30.01 3.92 35.74
CA MET A 1 -28.60 3.74 35.31
C MET A 1 -28.50 2.99 33.99
N ALA A 2 -29.04 1.77 33.86
CA ALA A 2 -28.98 0.99 32.60
C ALA A 2 -29.62 1.69 31.38
N LEU A 3 -30.76 2.39 31.56
CA LEU A 3 -31.42 3.11 30.47
C LEU A 3 -30.57 4.25 29.90
N ASN A 4 -29.86 4.99 30.76
CA ASN A 4 -28.98 6.09 30.36
C ASN A 4 -27.76 5.56 29.60
N GLN A 5 -27.22 4.40 30.00
CA GLN A 5 -26.12 3.75 29.29
C GLN A 5 -26.55 3.32 27.89
N LEU A 6 -27.75 2.74 27.75
CA LEU A 6 -28.30 2.37 26.45
C LEU A 6 -28.54 3.59 25.55
N GLN A 7 -29.09 4.68 26.09
CA GLN A 7 -29.30 5.92 25.35
C GLN A 7 -27.97 6.53 24.86
N ASN A 8 -26.96 6.56 25.73
CA ASN A 8 -25.62 7.05 25.37
C ASN A 8 -24.99 6.20 24.27
N LEU A 9 -25.14 4.88 24.34
CA LEU A 9 -24.66 3.97 23.31
C LEU A 9 -25.34 4.25 21.96
N ILE A 10 -26.68 4.31 21.94
CA ILE A 10 -27.44 4.60 20.69
C ILE A 10 -27.01 5.94 20.09
N GLN A 11 -26.86 6.98 20.92
CA GLN A 11 -26.40 8.28 20.45
C GLN A 11 -24.98 8.21 19.88
N SER A 12 -24.07 7.50 20.54
CA SER A 12 -22.70 7.35 20.07
C SER A 12 -22.61 6.58 18.73
N LEU A 13 -23.40 5.52 18.57
CA LEU A 13 -23.49 4.76 17.31
C LEU A 13 -24.08 5.61 16.19
N SER A 14 -25.14 6.39 16.47
CA SER A 14 -25.75 7.28 15.46
C SER A 14 -24.84 8.40 14.98
N LYS A 15 -23.84 8.77 15.79
CA LYS A 15 -22.86 9.82 15.47
C LYS A 15 -21.56 9.26 14.89
N PHE A 16 -21.38 7.95 14.92
CA PHE A 16 -20.15 7.32 14.45
C PHE A 16 -20.17 7.27 12.93
N ASP A 17 -19.23 7.97 12.32
CA ASP A 17 -19.02 7.97 10.88
C ASP A 17 -17.93 6.96 10.52
N PHE A 18 -18.37 5.82 9.96
CA PHE A 18 -17.49 4.72 9.59
C PHE A 18 -16.50 5.12 8.48
N GLU A 19 -16.97 5.86 7.48
CA GLU A 19 -16.20 6.20 6.30
C GLU A 19 -15.09 7.20 6.66
N THR A 20 -15.44 8.23 7.42
CA THR A 20 -14.48 9.24 7.90
C THR A 20 -13.40 8.60 8.79
N GLU A 21 -13.76 7.70 9.71
CA GLU A 21 -12.75 7.05 10.56
C GLU A 21 -11.88 6.07 9.79
N GLN A 22 -12.44 5.33 8.84
CA GLN A 22 -11.68 4.46 7.95
C GLN A 22 -10.67 5.29 7.14
N GLU A 23 -11.12 6.35 6.46
CA GLU A 23 -10.26 7.21 5.65
C GLU A 23 -9.14 7.83 6.49
N ARG A 24 -9.46 8.28 7.71
CA ARG A 24 -8.46 8.79 8.66
C ARG A 24 -7.42 7.73 9.01
N ILE A 25 -7.84 6.50 9.35
CA ILE A 25 -6.89 5.43 9.68
C ILE A 25 -6.00 5.10 8.49
N VAL A 26 -6.57 5.00 7.28
CA VAL A 26 -5.78 4.73 6.07
C VAL A 26 -4.78 5.87 5.82
N SER A 27 -5.21 7.13 5.95
CA SER A 27 -4.38 8.33 5.78
C SER A 27 -3.25 8.41 6.82
N ASP A 28 -3.56 8.16 8.09
CA ASP A 28 -2.60 8.14 9.20
C ASP A 28 -1.53 7.03 9.03
N ASN A 29 -1.81 6.01 8.21
CA ASN A 29 -0.95 4.85 7.99
C ASN A 29 -0.51 4.69 6.54
N LYS A 30 -0.61 5.76 5.74
CA LYS A 30 -0.31 5.72 4.31
C LYS A 30 1.14 5.30 4.00
N ASP A 31 2.09 5.63 4.86
CA ASP A 31 3.50 5.22 4.70
C ASP A 31 3.69 3.70 4.82
N LEU A 32 2.76 2.99 5.47
CA LEU A 32 2.75 1.53 5.46
C LEU A 32 2.28 1.01 4.09
N LEU A 33 1.34 1.69 3.43
CA LEU A 33 0.92 1.31 2.06
C LEU A 33 2.11 1.35 1.10
N THR A 34 2.98 2.36 1.19
CA THR A 34 4.20 2.42 0.34
C THR A 34 5.19 1.32 0.67
N THR A 35 5.27 0.92 1.95
CA THR A 35 6.07 -0.22 2.39
C THR A 35 5.55 -1.53 1.80
N PHE A 36 4.23 -1.77 1.84
CA PHE A 36 3.60 -2.93 1.21
C PHE A 36 3.87 -2.97 -0.29
N LEU A 37 3.69 -1.85 -1.00
CA LEU A 37 3.97 -1.78 -2.44
C LEU A 37 5.45 -2.03 -2.74
N THR A 38 6.34 -1.45 -1.94
CA THR A 38 7.79 -1.66 -2.08
C THR A 38 8.15 -3.14 -1.93
N ASN A 39 7.60 -3.82 -0.92
CA ASN A 39 7.84 -5.24 -0.69
C ASN A 39 7.32 -6.09 -1.86
N GLN A 40 6.10 -5.84 -2.33
CA GLN A 40 5.53 -6.50 -3.51
C GLN A 40 6.41 -6.33 -4.75
N LEU A 41 6.80 -5.10 -5.07
CA LEU A 41 7.65 -4.79 -6.22
C LEU A 41 9.08 -5.34 -6.08
N SER A 42 9.58 -5.52 -4.85
CA SER A 42 10.87 -6.17 -4.62
C SER A 42 10.83 -7.67 -4.93
N MET A 43 9.66 -8.29 -4.78
CA MET A 43 9.42 -9.68 -5.18
C MET A 43 9.20 -9.82 -6.69
N GLY A 44 9.09 -8.71 -7.43
CA GLY A 44 8.86 -8.70 -8.87
C GLY A 44 7.40 -8.89 -9.26
N LEU A 45 6.46 -8.61 -8.35
CA LEU A 45 5.02 -8.81 -8.54
C LEU A 45 4.30 -7.46 -8.77
N ASP A 46 3.28 -7.47 -9.63
CA ASP A 46 2.36 -6.34 -9.82
C ASP A 46 1.08 -6.46 -8.97
N GLY A 47 0.16 -5.52 -9.13
CA GLY A 47 -1.12 -5.49 -8.41
C GLY A 47 -2.10 -6.63 -8.73
N ASN A 48 -1.77 -7.52 -9.68
CA ASN A 48 -2.53 -8.73 -9.97
C ASN A 48 -1.85 -10.01 -9.43
N ASP A 49 -0.77 -9.88 -8.64
CA ASP A 49 0.11 -11.00 -8.26
C ASP A 49 0.84 -11.63 -9.45
N GLU A 50 0.96 -10.92 -10.57
CA GLU A 50 1.66 -11.40 -11.76
C GLU A 50 3.11 -10.89 -11.79
N ASN A 51 4.00 -11.66 -12.42
CA ASN A 51 5.37 -11.22 -12.63
C ASN A 51 5.40 -9.98 -13.53
N ILE A 52 6.07 -8.93 -13.07
CA ILE A 52 6.22 -7.67 -13.81
C ILE A 52 6.85 -7.94 -15.19
N GLN A 53 6.12 -7.54 -16.24
CA GLN A 53 6.54 -7.67 -17.64
C GLN A 53 6.99 -6.32 -18.23
N PRO A 54 7.69 -6.33 -19.38
CA PRO A 54 8.41 -7.45 -19.94
C PRO A 54 9.65 -7.76 -19.09
N GLN A 55 10.16 -8.99 -19.21
CA GLN A 55 11.43 -9.39 -18.61
C GLN A 55 12.60 -8.52 -19.08
N TYR A 56 13.71 -8.57 -18.35
CA TYR A 56 14.92 -7.85 -18.72
C TYR A 56 15.49 -8.32 -20.06
N ALA A 57 15.92 -7.36 -20.87
CA ALA A 57 16.72 -7.65 -22.05
C ALA A 57 18.09 -8.27 -21.63
N PRO A 58 18.71 -9.12 -22.48
CA PRO A 58 20.01 -9.73 -22.17
C PRO A 58 21.10 -8.72 -21.78
N PHE A 59 21.14 -7.57 -22.46
CA PHE A 59 22.06 -6.49 -22.10
C PHE A 59 21.81 -5.93 -20.70
N THR A 60 20.54 -5.77 -20.30
CA THR A 60 20.19 -5.30 -18.96
C THR A 60 20.60 -6.31 -17.90
N ILE A 61 20.48 -7.62 -18.19
CA ILE A 61 20.97 -8.70 -17.32
C ILE A 61 22.49 -8.57 -17.13
N GLU A 62 23.26 -8.45 -18.22
CA GLU A 62 24.73 -8.29 -18.16
C GLU A 62 25.13 -7.06 -17.32
N ILE A 63 24.47 -5.92 -17.52
CA ILE A 63 24.73 -4.70 -16.73
C ILE A 63 24.43 -4.92 -15.25
N LYS A 64 23.34 -5.60 -14.92
CA LYS A 64 22.94 -5.89 -13.53
C LYS A 64 23.88 -6.87 -12.85
N GLU A 65 24.34 -7.91 -13.55
CA GLU A 65 25.32 -8.86 -13.02
C GLU A 65 26.68 -8.20 -12.77
N LYS A 66 27.08 -7.28 -13.66
CA LYS A 66 28.40 -6.63 -13.59
C LYS A 66 28.46 -5.47 -12.59
N TYR A 67 27.37 -4.72 -12.43
CA TYR A 67 27.37 -3.46 -11.68
C TYR A 67 26.26 -3.36 -10.61
N GLY A 68 25.33 -4.30 -10.57
CA GLY A 68 24.23 -4.27 -9.63
C GLY A 68 24.67 -4.53 -8.19
N GLN A 69 23.94 -3.96 -7.24
CA GLN A 69 24.09 -4.22 -5.81
C GLN A 69 22.69 -4.41 -5.19
N GLY A 70 22.56 -5.35 -4.24
CA GLY A 70 21.26 -5.67 -3.61
C GLY A 70 20.19 -6.04 -4.64
N LEU A 71 18.99 -5.44 -4.54
CA LEU A 71 17.90 -5.62 -5.51
C LEU A 71 18.29 -5.19 -6.94
N GLY A 72 19.35 -4.39 -7.10
CA GLY A 72 19.88 -3.97 -8.40
C GLY A 72 20.56 -5.10 -9.17
N ALA A 73 21.16 -6.06 -8.46
CA ALA A 73 21.83 -7.24 -9.03
C ALA A 73 20.88 -8.38 -9.41
N ILE A 74 19.60 -8.28 -9.01
CA ILE A 74 18.58 -9.28 -9.30
C ILE A 74 18.26 -9.29 -10.80
N THR A 75 18.33 -10.48 -11.39
CA THR A 75 18.09 -10.75 -12.82
C THR A 75 17.00 -11.80 -13.08
N ASP A 76 16.61 -12.59 -12.08
CA ASP A 76 15.55 -13.62 -12.19
C ASP A 76 14.13 -13.04 -12.24
N ARG A 77 13.98 -11.76 -11.87
CA ARG A 77 12.72 -11.00 -11.89
C ARG A 77 12.98 -9.52 -12.11
N VAL A 78 11.95 -8.81 -12.56
CA VAL A 78 12.04 -7.35 -12.76
C VAL A 78 11.94 -6.63 -11.42
N THR A 79 13.00 -5.89 -11.08
CA THR A 79 13.05 -4.89 -10.01
C THR A 79 13.23 -3.49 -10.59
N PHE A 80 12.75 -2.46 -9.91
CA PHE A 80 12.95 -1.06 -10.33
C PHE A 80 14.18 -0.41 -9.66
N PHE A 81 15.14 -1.23 -9.20
CA PHE A 81 16.06 -0.82 -8.12
C PHE A 81 17.41 -0.29 -8.61
N MET A 82 17.69 -0.20 -9.91
CA MET A 82 19.07 0.11 -10.37
C MET A 82 19.73 1.30 -9.65
N THR A 83 18.96 2.32 -9.24
CA THR A 83 19.45 3.43 -8.39
C THR A 83 18.70 3.59 -7.07
N GLY A 84 17.73 2.73 -6.76
CA GLY A 84 16.85 2.83 -5.58
C GLY A 84 15.90 4.04 -5.56
N ALA A 85 16.12 5.05 -6.40
CA ALA A 85 15.40 6.32 -6.39
C ALA A 85 13.89 6.17 -6.61
N PHE A 86 13.46 5.22 -7.46
CA PHE A 86 12.04 4.95 -7.65
C PHE A 86 11.38 4.49 -6.33
N TYR A 87 11.96 3.50 -5.66
CA TYR A 87 11.45 2.98 -4.38
C TYR A 87 11.49 4.02 -3.27
N GLN A 88 12.59 4.76 -3.16
CA GLN A 88 12.73 5.85 -2.17
C GLN A 88 11.74 6.99 -2.44
N GLY A 89 11.37 7.20 -3.71
CA GLY A 89 10.43 8.21 -4.14
C GLY A 89 8.97 7.78 -4.09
N LEU A 90 8.65 6.53 -3.73
CA LEU A 90 7.25 6.08 -3.67
C LEU A 90 6.47 6.86 -2.61
N GLN A 91 5.34 7.40 -3.03
CA GLN A 91 4.44 8.19 -2.21
C GLN A 91 3.02 7.67 -2.38
N SER A 92 2.32 7.52 -1.27
CA SER A 92 0.89 7.20 -1.25
C SER A 92 0.05 8.46 -1.00
N SER A 93 -1.04 8.60 -1.74
CA SER A 93 -2.10 9.57 -1.48
C SER A 93 -3.37 8.82 -1.06
N VAL A 94 -4.13 9.40 -0.14
CA VAL A 94 -5.40 8.86 0.35
C VAL A 94 -6.43 9.98 0.28
N GLY A 95 -7.57 9.71 -0.35
CA GLY A 95 -8.65 10.68 -0.49
C GLY A 95 -9.86 10.10 -1.21
N ALA A 96 -11.06 10.55 -0.85
CA ALA A 96 -12.32 10.20 -1.51
C ALA A 96 -12.55 8.67 -1.58
N GLY A 97 -12.24 7.98 -0.47
CA GLY A 97 -12.43 6.53 -0.36
C GLY A 97 -11.45 5.67 -1.16
N VAL A 98 -10.42 6.29 -1.79
CA VAL A 98 -9.39 5.58 -2.54
C VAL A 98 -7.99 5.98 -2.08
N PHE A 99 -7.02 5.10 -2.35
CA PHE A 99 -5.61 5.43 -2.25
C PHE A 99 -4.92 5.19 -3.59
N SER A 100 -3.84 5.91 -3.83
CA SER A 100 -3.04 5.81 -5.05
C SER A 100 -1.57 6.00 -4.75
N PHE A 101 -0.72 5.51 -5.66
CA PHE A 101 0.73 5.63 -5.54
C PHE A 101 1.32 6.44 -6.69
N THR A 102 2.37 7.19 -6.38
CA THR A 102 3.15 7.96 -7.34
C THR A 102 4.61 7.99 -6.93
N SER A 103 5.48 8.50 -7.81
CA SER A 103 6.89 8.73 -7.52
C SER A 103 7.40 9.92 -8.34
N PRO A 104 8.25 10.81 -7.79
CA PRO A 104 8.71 12.01 -8.48
C PRO A 104 9.79 11.73 -9.54
N VAL A 105 10.18 10.47 -9.76
CA VAL A 105 11.21 10.13 -10.75
C VAL A 105 10.72 10.41 -12.17
N SER A 106 11.60 11.00 -13.00
CA SER A 106 11.27 11.40 -14.37
C SER A 106 10.87 10.24 -15.30
N TYR A 107 11.32 9.03 -14.98
CA TYR A 107 11.07 7.81 -15.75
C TYR A 107 9.89 6.98 -15.23
N LEU A 108 9.04 7.54 -14.35
CA LEU A 108 7.84 6.85 -13.85
C LEU A 108 6.93 6.42 -15.00
N GLN A 109 6.68 7.31 -15.95
CA GLN A 109 5.82 7.01 -17.09
C GLN A 109 6.40 5.89 -17.96
N ASP A 110 7.72 5.80 -18.10
CA ASP A 110 8.37 4.72 -18.83
C ASP A 110 8.19 3.37 -18.12
N ILE A 111 8.23 3.35 -16.78
CA ILE A 111 7.91 2.16 -15.98
C ILE A 111 6.47 1.70 -16.26
N ILE A 112 5.51 2.62 -16.22
CA ILE A 112 4.08 2.34 -16.47
C ILE A 112 3.86 1.87 -17.90
N ASN A 113 4.42 2.57 -18.90
CA ASN A 113 4.26 2.23 -20.31
C ASN A 113 4.81 0.84 -20.62
N ARG A 114 5.94 0.49 -19.99
CA ARG A 114 6.57 -0.81 -20.16
C ARG A 114 5.83 -1.91 -19.42
N SER A 115 5.44 -1.65 -18.17
CA SER A 115 5.08 -2.70 -17.21
C SER A 115 3.59 -2.73 -16.83
N GLY A 116 2.81 -1.80 -17.37
CA GLY A 116 1.40 -1.63 -17.05
C GLY A 116 1.18 -0.79 -15.78
N GLN A 117 -0.05 -0.28 -15.64
CA GLN A 117 -0.45 0.53 -14.48
C GLN A 117 -0.44 -0.26 -13.17
N LYS A 118 -0.59 -1.59 -13.25
CA LYS A 118 -0.68 -2.49 -12.08
C LYS A 118 0.55 -2.48 -11.19
N VAL A 119 1.71 -2.03 -11.68
CA VAL A 119 2.91 -1.86 -10.84
C VAL A 119 2.79 -0.73 -9.81
N LEU A 120 1.76 0.10 -9.90
CA LEU A 120 1.40 1.12 -8.91
C LEU A 120 0.14 0.74 -8.13
N GLU A 121 -0.27 -0.53 -8.13
CA GLU A 121 -1.40 -1.04 -7.37
C GLU A 121 -0.93 -2.09 -6.37
N LEU A 122 -1.54 -2.11 -5.18
CA LEU A 122 -1.37 -3.22 -4.24
C LEU A 122 -2.18 -4.42 -4.73
N ASN A 123 -1.55 -5.59 -4.70
CA ASN A 123 -2.19 -6.88 -4.92
C ASN A 123 -3.21 -7.20 -3.82
N ILE A 124 -3.95 -8.30 -3.97
CA ILE A 124 -4.98 -8.65 -3.00
C ILE A 124 -4.37 -8.99 -1.63
N HIS A 125 -3.26 -9.73 -1.62
CA HIS A 125 -2.59 -10.14 -0.39
C HIS A 125 -2.09 -8.95 0.44
N SER A 126 -1.43 -7.97 -0.19
CA SER A 126 -0.94 -6.78 0.51
C SER A 126 -2.09 -5.90 1.03
N ARG A 127 -3.23 -5.89 0.34
CA ARG A 127 -4.44 -5.19 0.81
C ARG A 127 -5.06 -5.91 2.00
N GLU A 128 -5.11 -7.23 1.97
CA GLU A 128 -5.59 -8.05 3.09
C GLU A 128 -4.67 -7.91 4.30
N ASP A 129 -3.36 -7.94 4.12
CA ASP A 129 -2.37 -7.74 5.19
C ASP A 129 -2.54 -6.35 5.81
N PHE A 130 -2.61 -5.29 5.01
CA PHE A 130 -2.89 -3.95 5.53
C PHE A 130 -4.25 -3.88 6.26
N GLY A 131 -5.26 -4.56 5.71
CA GLY A 131 -6.59 -4.67 6.32
C GLY A 131 -6.53 -5.29 7.72
N ASN A 132 -5.94 -6.47 7.81
CA ASN A 132 -5.89 -7.31 9.01
C ASN A 132 -4.95 -6.78 10.08
N ASP A 133 -3.79 -6.27 9.67
CA ASP A 133 -2.73 -5.87 10.61
C ASP A 133 -2.88 -4.42 11.06
N ILE A 134 -3.46 -3.55 10.23
CA ILE A 134 -3.50 -2.10 10.47
C ILE A 134 -4.93 -1.59 10.57
N LEU A 135 -5.74 -1.76 9.53
CA LEU A 135 -7.04 -1.10 9.43
C LEU A 135 -8.02 -1.62 10.49
N PHE A 136 -8.32 -2.93 10.49
CA PHE A 136 -9.31 -3.51 11.39
C PHE A 136 -8.93 -3.36 12.87
N PRO A 137 -7.68 -3.59 13.32
CA PRO A 137 -7.29 -3.39 14.71
C PRO A 137 -7.49 -1.94 15.15
N LYS A 138 -6.98 -0.97 14.38
CA LYS A 138 -7.12 0.46 14.71
C LYS A 138 -8.57 0.92 14.65
N PHE A 139 -9.33 0.40 13.70
CA PHE A 139 -10.75 0.69 13.59
C PHE A 139 -11.50 0.20 14.83
N LYS A 140 -11.21 -1.02 15.30
CA LYS A 140 -11.81 -1.59 16.52
C LYS A 140 -11.50 -0.74 17.75
N GLU A 141 -10.27 -0.26 17.88
CA GLU A 141 -9.87 0.66 18.95
C GLU A 141 -10.65 1.97 18.91
N VAL A 142 -10.72 2.62 17.74
CA VAL A 142 -11.45 3.89 17.54
C VAL A 142 -12.94 3.70 17.80
N PHE A 143 -13.52 2.61 17.30
CA PHE A 143 -14.92 2.29 17.51
C PHE A 143 -15.22 2.11 19.00
N LYS A 144 -14.40 1.35 19.73
CA LYS A 144 -14.55 1.16 21.18
C LYS A 144 -14.43 2.47 21.95
N GLN A 145 -13.46 3.32 21.58
CA GLN A 145 -13.26 4.62 22.22
C GLN A 145 -14.44 5.56 22.02
N LYS A 146 -14.98 5.63 20.80
CA LYS A 146 -16.05 6.58 20.45
C LYS A 146 -17.45 6.10 20.82
N THR A 147 -17.68 4.79 20.85
CA THR A 147 -19.00 4.21 21.12
C THR A 147 -19.15 3.65 22.53
N THR A 148 -18.05 3.54 23.29
CA THR A 148 -17.98 2.84 24.59
C THR A 148 -18.35 1.35 24.52
N LEU A 149 -18.59 0.81 23.32
CA LEU A 149 -18.95 -0.58 23.10
C LEU A 149 -17.69 -1.45 23.17
N VAL A 150 -17.71 -2.43 24.06
CA VAL A 150 -16.62 -3.42 24.18
C VAL A 150 -16.93 -4.58 23.23
N ILE A 151 -16.14 -4.69 22.16
CA ILE A 151 -16.16 -5.77 21.15
C ILE A 151 -14.84 -6.53 21.16
#